data_AF-A0A1S2VJP4-F1
#
_entry.id   AF-A0A1S2VJP4-F1
#
_cell.length_a   1.000
_cell.length_b   1.000
_cell.length_c   1.000
_cell.angle_alpha   90.00
_cell.angle_beta   90.00
_cell.angle_gamma   90.00
#
_symmetry.space_group_name_H-M   'P 1'
#
loop_
_entity.id
_entity.type
_entity.pdbx_description
1 polymer ?
#
loop_
_entity_poly.entity_id
_entity_poly.type
_entity_poly.pdbx_seq_one_letter_code
_entity_poly.pdbx_strand_id
1 'polypeptide(L)'
;MKLNFSRNQYFAVYFQQGQYHYFPCQTVDEGMRLLNEQTHQAGELPIGVFDPVNDAFQWHPVKLVQINQFSMEHHDRLIEHILILCKRLTASA
;
A
#
# COMPACT_ATOMS: atom_id res chain seq x y z
N MET A 1 21.85 -7.81 -2.95
CA MET A 1 22.04 -6.40 -3.32
C MET A 1 21.21 -5.61 -2.32
N LYS A 2 21.84 -5.08 -1.25
CA LYS A 2 21.13 -4.39 -0.18
C LYS A 2 20.56 -3.08 -0.71
N LEU A 3 19.24 -2.95 -0.75
CA LEU A 3 18.61 -1.65 -1.02
C LEU A 3 18.88 -0.76 0.20
N ASN A 4 19.74 0.24 0.02
CA ASN A 4 19.85 1.33 0.97
C ASN A 4 18.54 2.11 0.87
N PHE A 5 17.59 1.83 1.77
CA PHE A 5 16.43 2.70 1.95
C PHE A 5 16.98 4.07 2.35
N SER A 6 17.05 5.00 1.40
CA SER A 6 17.17 6.41 1.73
C SER A 6 16.02 6.72 2.68
N ARG A 7 16.32 7.34 3.83
CA ARG A 7 15.47 7.54 5.03
C ARG A 7 14.00 7.97 4.85
N ASN A 8 13.50 8.17 3.63
CA ASN A 8 12.19 8.73 3.30
C ASN A 8 11.44 7.91 2.23
N GLN A 9 11.68 6.59 2.12
CA GLN A 9 11.01 5.78 1.09
C GLN A 9 9.71 5.17 1.63
N TYR A 10 8.58 5.66 1.11
CA TYR A 10 7.24 5.12 1.31
C TYR A 10 6.89 4.15 0.16
N PHE A 11 5.92 3.28 0.39
CA PHE A 11 5.44 2.35 -0.63
C PHE A 11 3.94 2.54 -0.86
N ALA A 12 3.58 3.03 -2.04
CA ALA A 12 2.19 3.09 -2.46
C ALA A 12 1.80 1.71 -3.03
N VAL A 13 0.71 1.16 -2.51
CA VAL A 13 0.24 -0.20 -2.77
C VAL A 13 -1.09 -0.14 -3.51
N TYR A 14 -1.21 -0.96 -4.54
CA TYR A 14 -2.43 -1.15 -5.32
C TYR A 14 -2.64 -2.63 -5.63
N PHE A 15 -3.87 -2.99 -5.99
CA PHE A 15 -4.24 -4.35 -6.37
C PHE A 15 -4.66 -4.39 -7.82
N GLN A 16 -4.08 -5.29 -8.60
CA GLN A 16 -4.34 -5.44 -10.02
C GLN A 16 -4.28 -6.93 -10.38
N GLN A 17 -5.24 -7.41 -11.17
CA GLN A 17 -5.24 -8.78 -11.72
C GLN A 17 -5.02 -9.90 -10.67
N GLY A 18 -5.55 -9.74 -9.46
CA GLY A 18 -5.42 -10.76 -8.41
C GLY A 18 -4.15 -10.67 -7.56
N GLN A 19 -3.29 -9.67 -7.81
CA GLN A 19 -2.01 -9.52 -7.12
C GLN A 19 -1.85 -8.11 -6.54
N TYR A 20 -1.06 -8.02 -5.47
CA TYR A 20 -0.66 -6.75 -4.88
C TYR A 20 0.62 -6.26 -5.54
N HIS A 21 0.60 -4.99 -5.94
CA HIS A 21 1.71 -4.30 -6.55
C HIS A 21 2.05 -3.07 -5.72
N TYR A 22 3.28 -2.57 -5.90
CA TYR A 22 3.72 -1.36 -5.23
C TYR A 22 4.70 -0.58 -6.07
N PHE A 23 4.77 0.72 -5.82
CA PHE A 23 5.85 1.57 -6.29
C PHE A 23 6.38 2.45 -5.14
N PRO A 24 7.70 2.73 -5.14
CA PRO A 24 8.31 3.58 -4.13
C PRO A 24 7.95 5.05 -4.36
N CYS A 25 7.80 5.80 -3.27
CA CYS A 25 7.58 7.25 -3.25
C CYS A 25 8.32 7.90 -2.08
N GLN A 26 8.47 9.22 -2.10
CA GLN A 26 9.23 10.00 -1.11
C GLN A 26 8.35 10.59 -0.01
N THR A 27 7.04 10.69 -0.24
CA THR A 27 6.06 11.15 0.76
C THR A 27 4.75 10.40 0.63
N VAL A 28 3.93 10.45 1.67
CA VAL A 28 2.58 9.89 1.62
C VAL A 28 1.71 10.62 0.60
N ASP A 29 1.78 11.94 0.53
CA ASP A 29 1.03 12.73 -0.46
C ASP A 29 1.40 12.36 -1.90
N GLU A 30 2.69 12.12 -2.17
CA GLU A 30 3.14 11.65 -3.48
C GLU A 30 2.58 10.26 -3.77
N GLY A 31 2.66 9.33 -2.82
CA GLY A 31 2.10 7.99 -2.96
C GLY A 31 0.59 8.01 -3.23
N MET A 32 -0.16 8.83 -2.49
CA MET A 32 -1.59 9.00 -2.69
C MET A 32 -1.92 9.63 -4.04
N ARG A 33 -1.16 10.63 -4.48
CA ARG A 33 -1.34 11.22 -5.82
C ARG A 33 -1.12 10.18 -6.91
N LEU A 34 -0.04 9.41 -6.83
CA LEU A 34 0.26 8.35 -7.79
C LEU A 34 -0.81 7.25 -7.81
N LEU A 35 -1.33 6.86 -6.63
CA LEU A 35 -2.45 5.92 -6.55
C LEU A 35 -3.68 6.45 -7.27
N ASN A 36 -4.03 7.73 -7.07
CA ASN A 36 -5.14 8.34 -7.79
C ASN A 36 -4.88 8.38 -9.30
N GLU A 37 -3.70 8.83 -9.74
CA GLU A 37 -3.35 8.96 -11.16
C GLU A 37 -3.34 7.61 -11.90
N GLN A 38 -2.77 6.56 -11.30
CA GLN A 38 -2.64 5.25 -11.96
C GLN A 38 -3.95 4.46 -11.96
N THR A 39 -4.74 4.54 -10.89
CA THR A 39 -5.96 3.73 -10.77
C THR A 39 -7.14 4.20 -11.63
N HIS A 40 -6.97 5.30 -12.35
CA HIS A 40 -7.85 5.67 -13.46
C HIS A 40 -7.72 4.73 -14.68
N GLN A 41 -6.66 3.93 -14.76
CA GLN A 41 -6.51 2.89 -15.78
C GLN A 41 -7.27 1.63 -15.34
N ALA A 42 -8.28 1.25 -16.13
CA ALA A 42 -9.28 0.24 -15.76
C ALA A 42 -8.67 -1.07 -15.20
N GLY A 43 -9.00 -1.40 -13.95
CA GLY A 43 -8.67 -2.69 -13.31
C GLY A 43 -7.70 -2.59 -12.13
N GLU A 44 -7.18 -1.41 -11.82
CA GLU A 44 -6.34 -1.17 -10.65
C GLU A 44 -7.16 -0.63 -9.49
N LEU A 45 -6.99 -1.24 -8.32
CA LEU A 45 -7.65 -0.83 -7.08
C LEU A 45 -6.60 -0.22 -6.13
N PRO A 46 -6.67 1.09 -5.83
CA PRO A 46 -5.74 1.69 -4.88
C PRO A 46 -5.97 1.10 -3.49
N ILE A 47 -4.89 0.80 -2.76
CA ILE A 47 -4.98 0.27 -1.39
C ILE A 47 -4.57 1.36 -0.39
N GLY A 48 -3.37 1.93 -0.52
CA GLY A 48 -2.84 2.91 0.42
C GLY A 48 -1.32 3.02 0.38
N VAL A 49 -0.75 3.76 1.32
CA VAL A 49 0.69 4.03 1.41
C VAL A 49 1.26 3.48 2.72
N PHE A 50 2.32 2.70 2.62
CA PHE A 50 3.07 2.15 3.75
C PHE A 50 4.31 2.98 4.06
N ASP A 51 4.48 3.31 5.33
CA ASP A 51 5.68 3.90 5.92
C ASP A 51 6.47 2.81 6.66
N PRO A 52 7.58 2.32 6.07
CA PRO A 52 8.39 1.28 6.69
C PRO A 52 9.18 1.75 7.91
N VAL A 53 9.44 3.07 8.04
CA VAL A 53 10.20 3.63 9.15
C VAL A 53 9.36 3.62 10.42
N ASN A 54 8.07 3.95 10.29
CA ASN A 54 7.12 4.03 11.41
C ASN A 54 6.22 2.80 11.54
N ASP A 55 6.38 1.76 10.70
CA ASP A 55 5.48 0.59 10.59
C ASP A 55 3.99 1.00 10.48
N ALA A 56 3.73 2.07 9.70
CA ALA A 56 2.41 2.69 9.62
C ALA A 56 1.81 2.56 8.22
N PHE A 57 0.50 2.39 8.13
CA PHE A 57 -0.22 2.30 6.85
C PHE A 57 -1.32 3.36 6.76
N GLN A 58 -1.28 4.19 5.73
CA GLN A 58 -2.36 5.13 5.40
C GLN A 58 -3.22 4.56 4.28
N TRP A 59 -4.50 4.36 4.57
CA TRP A 59 -5.44 3.81 3.61
C TRP A 59 -5.89 4.84 2.57
N HIS A 60 -6.03 4.38 1.33
CA HIS A 60 -6.65 5.19 0.29
C HIS A 60 -8.16 5.37 0.55
N PRO A 61 -8.74 6.56 0.37
CA PRO A 61 -10.16 6.82 0.65
C PRO A 61 -11.14 5.88 -0.07
N VAL A 62 -10.89 5.58 -1.35
CA VAL A 62 -11.70 4.64 -2.13
C VAL A 62 -11.70 3.25 -1.50
N LYS A 63 -10.55 2.82 -0.98
CA LYS A 63 -10.44 1.52 -0.31
C LYS A 63 -11.15 1.55 1.03
N LEU A 64 -11.03 2.62 1.82
CA LEU A 64 -11.75 2.82 3.09
C LEU A 64 -13.27 2.69 2.94
N VAL A 65 -13.84 3.21 1.85
CA VAL A 65 -15.28 3.08 1.58
C VAL A 65 -15.68 1.61 1.36
N GLN A 66 -14.88 0.83 0.62
CA GLN A 66 -15.13 -0.60 0.41
C GLN A 66 -14.89 -1.41 1.69
N ILE A 67 -13.81 -1.09 2.38
CA ILE A 67 -13.42 -1.63 3.68
C ILE A 67 -14.59 -1.47 4.64
N ASN A 68 -15.10 -0.27 4.89
CA ASN A 68 -16.23 -0.03 5.79
C ASN A 68 -17.55 -0.78 5.45
N GLN A 69 -17.64 -1.44 4.29
CA GLN A 69 -18.76 -2.32 3.93
C GLN A 69 -18.53 -3.81 4.29
N PHE A 70 -17.29 -4.18 4.63
CA PHE A 70 -16.92 -5.52 5.09
C PHE A 70 -17.03 -5.64 6.61
N SER A 71 -17.12 -6.88 7.11
CA SER A 71 -17.02 -7.16 8.55
C SER A 71 -15.62 -6.82 9.09
N MET A 72 -15.53 -6.46 10.37
CA MET A 72 -14.24 -6.16 11.03
C MET A 72 -13.21 -7.28 10.84
N GLU A 73 -13.65 -8.53 10.82
CA GLU A 73 -12.77 -9.70 10.62
C GLU A 73 -12.12 -9.74 9.22
N HIS A 74 -12.82 -9.22 8.19
CA HIS A 74 -12.25 -9.09 6.85
C HIS A 74 -11.27 -7.92 6.77
N HIS A 75 -11.46 -6.85 7.56
CA HIS A 75 -10.44 -5.80 7.68
C HIS A 75 -9.15 -6.36 8.21
N ASP A 76 -9.19 -6.99 9.40
CA ASP A 76 -8.00 -7.37 10.12
C ASP A 76 -7.13 -8.31 9.29
N ARG A 77 -7.73 -9.26 8.57
CA ARG A 77 -7.01 -10.13 7.64
C ARG A 77 -6.41 -9.37 6.45
N LEU A 78 -7.10 -8.37 5.91
CA LEU A 78 -6.58 -7.54 4.81
C LEU A 78 -5.39 -6.70 5.28
N ILE A 79 -5.51 -6.08 6.46
CA ILE A 79 -4.43 -5.32 7.10
C ILE A 79 -3.22 -6.23 7.32
N GLU A 80 -3.44 -7.40 7.92
CA GLU A 80 -2.37 -8.36 8.21
C GLU A 80 -1.68 -8.82 6.93
N HIS A 81 -2.43 -9.10 5.85
CA HIS A 81 -1.85 -9.52 4.58
C HIS A 81 -1.01 -8.42 3.93
N ILE A 82 -1.46 -7.17 3.98
CA ILE A 82 -0.72 -6.01 3.47
C ILE A 82 0.54 -5.78 4.32
N LEU A 83 0.43 -5.84 5.64
CA LEU A 83 1.58 -5.72 6.54
C LEU A 83 2.62 -6.82 6.29
N ILE A 84 2.19 -8.06 6.07
CA ILE A 84 3.10 -9.17 5.72
C ILE A 84 3.79 -8.90 4.38
N LEU A 85 3.06 -8.42 3.37
CA LEU A 85 3.65 -8.07 2.07
C LEU A 85 4.68 -6.96 2.24
N CYS A 86 4.31 -5.85 2.87
CA CYS A 86 5.19 -4.74 3.19
C CYS A 86 6.43 -5.19 3.99
N LYS A 87 6.26 -6.04 5.01
CA LYS A 87 7.38 -6.58 5.79
C LYS A 87 8.29 -7.48 4.94
N ARG A 88 7.76 -8.29 4.04
CA ARG A 88 8.57 -9.09 3.10
C ARG A 88 9.38 -8.22 2.14
N LEU A 89 8.84 -7.07 1.73
CA LEU A 89 9.59 -6.08 0.93
C LEU A 89 10.75 -5.49 1.73
N THR A 90 10.61 -5.35 3.05
CA THR A 90 11.70 -4.89 3.93
C THR A 90 12.70 -5.99 4.34
N ALA A 91 12.27 -7.25 4.42
CA ALA A 91 13.08 -8.38 4.93
C ALA A 91 13.93 -9.11 3.87
N SER A 92 13.61 -8.95 2.58
CA SER A 92 14.38 -9.55 1.48
C SER A 92 15.57 -8.67 1.02
N ALA A 93 15.93 -7.65 1.81
CA ALA A 93 16.96 -6.65 1.53
C ALA A 93 18.31 -6.98 2.19
#